data_AF-A0AAD5JL81-F1
#
_entry.id   AF-A0AAD5JL81-F1
#
_cell.length_a   1.000
_cell.length_b   1.000
_cell.length_c   1.000
_cell.angle_alpha   90.00
_cell.angle_beta   90.00
_cell.angle_gamma   90.00
#
_symmetry.space_group_name_H-M   'P 1'
#
loop_
_entity.id
_entity.type
_entity.pdbx_description
1 polymer ?
#
loop_
_entity_poly.entity_id
_entity_poly.type
_entity_poly.pdbx_seq_one_letter_code
_entity_poly.pdbx_strand_id
1 'polypeptide(L)'
;MHVFLYQIVGTWGQLLFPKPWKEFRSWYDEHKAKGIKPYLDGMVTNGWYKKTGERIWTPCFIKFILFCGYFNIYTNFPNERVLSVSYRIAGVNYGKTAGPDAQLLDENSLYYNFLKMQPLSNLKSYDFCFREVFPGKVVWNADELSSIFPSLQKQETILLVSLFGLSEAVIRNLLCHLRG
;
A
#
# COMPACT_ATOMS: atom_id res chain seq x y z
N MET A 1 13.06 -12.64 -4.37
CA MET A 1 11.73 -12.34 -3.78
C MET A 1 11.08 -11.31 -4.68
N HIS A 2 10.00 -11.65 -5.38
CA HIS A 2 9.52 -10.89 -6.55
C HIS A 2 8.20 -10.15 -6.33
N VAL A 3 7.70 -10.15 -5.10
CA VAL A 3 6.43 -9.53 -4.72
C VAL A 3 6.57 -8.86 -3.36
N PHE A 4 5.95 -7.70 -3.19
CA PHE A 4 5.90 -6.94 -1.94
C PHE A 4 4.54 -6.25 -1.76
N LEU A 5 4.26 -5.83 -0.54
CA LEU A 5 3.05 -5.10 -0.18
C LEU A 5 3.36 -3.60 -0.09
N TYR A 6 2.54 -2.75 -0.71
CA TYR A 6 2.73 -1.30 -0.67
C TYR A 6 1.40 -0.54 -0.66
N GLN A 7 1.32 0.51 0.15
CA GLN A 7 0.09 1.27 0.36
C GLN A 7 -0.25 2.24 -0.79
N ILE A 8 0.73 2.71 -1.56
CA ILE A 8 0.41 3.54 -2.73
C ILE A 8 -0.24 2.66 -3.81
N VAL A 9 -1.18 3.25 -4.53
CA VAL A 9 -1.96 2.61 -5.60
C VAL A 9 -1.41 3.02 -6.96
N GLY A 10 -1.47 2.09 -7.92
CA GLY A 10 -1.25 2.38 -9.32
C GLY A 10 -2.47 3.06 -9.93
N THR A 11 -2.23 4.01 -10.83
CA THR A 11 -3.30 4.71 -11.57
C THR A 11 -3.75 3.96 -12.82
N TRP A 12 -2.92 3.06 -13.33
CA TRP A 12 -3.13 2.33 -14.58
C TRP A 12 -2.92 0.84 -14.35
N GLY A 13 -3.81 0.00 -14.89
CA GLY A 13 -3.66 -1.46 -14.88
C GLY A 13 -3.78 -2.14 -13.52
N GLN A 14 -4.19 -1.42 -12.47
CA GLN A 14 -4.40 -2.02 -11.15
C GLN A 14 -5.70 -2.85 -11.13
N LEU A 15 -5.59 -4.09 -10.67
CA LEU A 15 -6.74 -4.93 -10.36
C LEU A 15 -7.24 -4.62 -8.95
N LEU A 16 -8.52 -4.25 -8.84
CA LEU A 16 -9.18 -3.97 -7.56
C LEU A 16 -10.15 -5.09 -7.21
N PHE A 17 -10.04 -5.63 -6.00
CA PHE A 17 -11.01 -6.62 -5.53
C PHE A 17 -12.38 -5.97 -5.29
N PRO A 18 -13.50 -6.68 -5.56
CA PRO A 18 -14.84 -6.11 -5.45
C PRO A 18 -15.20 -5.57 -4.06
N LYS A 19 -14.75 -6.22 -2.97
CA LYS A 19 -15.06 -5.79 -1.60
C LYS A 19 -14.41 -4.43 -1.27
N PRO A 20 -13.07 -4.25 -1.35
CA PRO A 20 -12.45 -2.94 -1.15
C PRO A 20 -13.00 -1.85 -2.05
N TRP A 21 -13.38 -2.18 -3.29
CA TRP A 21 -13.98 -1.20 -4.19
C TRP A 21 -15.34 -0.70 -3.71
N LYS A 22 -16.22 -1.59 -3.22
CA LYS A 22 -17.52 -1.21 -2.65
C LYS A 22 -17.35 -0.32 -1.41
N GLU A 23 -16.43 -0.68 -0.52
CA GLU A 23 -16.09 0.11 0.67
C GLU A 23 -15.59 1.50 0.29
N PHE A 24 -14.71 1.58 -0.71
CA PHE A 24 -14.25 2.87 -1.24
C PHE A 24 -15.40 3.71 -1.80
N ARG A 25 -16.33 3.11 -2.55
CA ARG A 25 -17.47 3.84 -3.11
C ARG A 25 -18.31 4.50 -2.03
N SER A 26 -18.65 3.78 -0.97
CA SER A 26 -19.36 4.33 0.19
C SER A 26 -18.55 5.43 0.88
N TRP A 27 -17.28 5.16 1.18
CA TRP A 27 -16.39 6.14 1.81
C TRP A 27 -16.26 7.42 0.98
N TYR A 28 -16.11 7.30 -0.34
CA TYR A 28 -15.97 8.41 -1.27
C TYR A 28 -17.22 9.30 -1.27
N ASP A 29 -18.40 8.72 -1.37
CA ASP A 29 -19.66 9.47 -1.44
C ASP A 29 -19.91 10.22 -0.11
N GLU A 30 -19.62 9.61 1.04
CA GLU A 30 -19.68 10.27 2.34
C GLU A 30 -18.70 11.45 2.49
N HIS A 31 -17.44 11.25 2.11
CA HIS A 31 -16.41 12.29 2.23
C HIS A 31 -16.66 13.44 1.26
N LYS A 32 -17.15 13.12 0.07
CA LYS A 32 -17.56 14.11 -0.93
C LYS A 32 -18.73 14.95 -0.42
N ALA A 33 -19.77 14.33 0.16
CA ALA A 33 -20.91 15.06 0.73
C ALA A 33 -20.50 16.02 1.86
N LYS A 34 -19.47 15.67 2.62
CA LYS A 34 -18.88 16.51 3.68
C LYS A 34 -17.91 17.58 3.15
N GLY A 35 -17.67 17.66 1.84
CA GLY A 35 -16.72 18.58 1.22
C GLY A 35 -15.25 18.29 1.55
N ILE A 36 -14.95 17.11 2.11
CA ILE A 36 -13.59 16.74 2.54
C ILE A 36 -12.71 16.52 1.31
N LYS A 37 -11.60 17.24 1.25
CA LYS A 37 -10.65 17.11 0.12
C LYS A 37 -9.62 16.00 0.38
N PRO A 38 -9.22 15.26 -0.65
CA PRO A 38 -8.35 14.10 -0.52
C PRO A 38 -6.86 14.47 -0.49
N TYR A 39 -6.50 15.60 0.13
CA TYR A 39 -5.12 16.02 0.20
C TYR A 39 -4.34 15.19 1.21
N LEU A 40 -3.11 14.83 0.79
CA LEU A 40 -2.10 14.15 1.59
C LEU A 40 -0.76 14.86 1.38
N ASP A 41 -0.08 15.27 2.44
CA ASP A 41 1.12 16.09 2.33
C ASP A 41 2.23 15.39 1.53
N GLY A 42 2.95 16.17 0.72
CA GLY A 42 4.01 15.68 -0.15
C GLY A 42 3.55 14.93 -1.42
N MET A 43 2.25 14.72 -1.61
CA MET A 43 1.76 13.93 -2.76
C MET A 43 1.58 14.73 -4.05
N VAL A 44 2.15 14.23 -5.15
CA VAL A 44 1.95 14.78 -6.52
C VAL A 44 0.47 14.82 -6.92
N THR A 45 -0.32 13.89 -6.39
CA THR A 45 -1.76 13.79 -6.63
C THR A 45 -2.54 14.98 -6.10
N ASN A 46 -2.00 15.76 -5.15
CA ASN A 46 -2.58 17.03 -4.73
C ASN A 46 -2.57 18.04 -5.87
N GLY A 47 -1.46 18.11 -6.63
CA GLY A 47 -1.34 18.98 -7.79
C GLY A 47 -2.31 18.58 -8.89
N TRP A 48 -2.44 17.28 -9.15
CA TRP A 48 -3.44 16.76 -10.08
C TRP A 48 -4.86 17.14 -9.66
N TYR A 49 -5.21 16.91 -8.39
CA TYR A 49 -6.53 17.23 -7.87
C TYR A 49 -6.84 18.73 -7.90
N LYS A 50 -5.85 19.60 -7.62
CA LYS A 50 -6.02 21.06 -7.76
C LYS A 50 -6.32 21.47 -9.21
N LYS A 51 -5.72 20.79 -10.19
CA LYS A 51 -5.89 21.08 -11.62
C LYS A 51 -7.20 20.51 -12.20
N THR A 52 -7.54 19.27 -11.85
CA THR A 52 -8.65 18.53 -12.47
C THR A 52 -9.89 18.44 -11.59
N GLY A 53 -9.77 18.82 -10.31
CA GLY A 53 -10.83 18.70 -9.32
C GLY A 53 -11.31 17.26 -9.15
N GLU A 54 -12.61 17.14 -8.94
CA GLU A 54 -13.31 15.86 -8.68
C GLU A 54 -13.43 14.94 -9.89
N ARG A 55 -12.82 15.29 -11.03
CA ARG A 55 -12.78 14.44 -12.24
C ARG A 55 -11.85 13.24 -12.09
N ILE A 56 -10.98 13.23 -11.07
CA ILE A 56 -10.09 12.10 -10.78
C ILE A 56 -10.42 11.51 -9.41
N TRP A 57 -10.49 10.18 -9.35
CA TRP A 57 -10.80 9.44 -8.13
C TRP A 57 -9.54 8.97 -7.38
N THR A 58 -8.39 8.92 -8.06
CA THR A 58 -7.12 8.42 -7.51
C THR A 58 -6.72 9.05 -6.17
N PRO A 59 -6.74 10.38 -5.99
CA PRO A 59 -6.32 10.98 -4.72
C PRO A 59 -7.22 10.53 -3.56
N CYS A 60 -8.53 10.43 -3.81
CA CYS A 60 -9.49 9.91 -2.83
C CYS A 60 -9.21 8.45 -2.50
N PHE A 61 -8.86 7.64 -3.51
CA PHE A 61 -8.55 6.23 -3.30
C PHE A 61 -7.27 6.02 -2.51
N ILE A 62 -6.20 6.79 -2.77
CA ILE A 62 -4.98 6.73 -1.96
C ILE A 62 -5.30 7.05 -0.50
N LYS A 63 -6.10 8.12 -0.26
CA LYS A 63 -6.52 8.49 1.10
C LYS A 63 -7.38 7.41 1.77
N PHE A 64 -8.25 6.74 1.01
CA PHE A 64 -9.03 5.60 1.48
C PHE A 64 -8.15 4.40 1.87
N ILE A 65 -7.19 4.02 1.01
CA ILE A 65 -6.26 2.91 1.29
C ILE A 65 -5.44 3.20 2.55
N LEU A 66 -4.95 4.43 2.72
CA LEU A 66 -4.26 4.85 3.93
C LEU A 66 -5.17 4.79 5.16
N PHE A 67 -6.41 5.24 5.04
CA PHE A 67 -7.39 5.21 6.14
C PHE A 67 -7.73 3.79 6.59
N CYS A 68 -7.90 2.85 5.66
CA CYS A 68 -8.22 1.46 5.95
C CYS A 68 -6.98 0.60 6.28
N GLY A 69 -5.76 1.13 6.16
CA GLY A 69 -4.53 0.37 6.33
C GLY A 69 -4.33 -0.74 5.28
N TYR A 70 -4.95 -0.59 4.10
CA TYR A 70 -4.87 -1.59 3.04
C TYR A 70 -3.51 -1.56 2.32
N PHE A 71 -3.14 -2.70 1.77
CA PHE A 71 -1.95 -2.87 0.95
C PHE A 71 -2.29 -3.44 -0.41
N ASN A 72 -1.55 -3.00 -1.41
CA ASN A 72 -1.58 -3.54 -2.75
C ASN A 72 -0.40 -4.50 -2.93
N ILE A 73 -0.57 -5.47 -3.81
CA ILE A 73 0.47 -6.45 -4.14
C ILE A 73 1.20 -5.96 -5.38
N TYR A 74 2.49 -5.68 -5.25
CA TYR A 74 3.35 -5.23 -6.32
C TYR A 74 4.40 -6.27 -6.67
N THR A 75 4.73 -6.35 -7.96
CA THR A 75 5.81 -7.19 -8.44
C THR A 75 7.11 -6.42 -8.56
N ASN A 76 8.23 -7.09 -8.31
CA ASN A 76 9.58 -6.59 -8.54
C ASN A 76 10.38 -7.66 -9.31
N PHE A 77 10.25 -7.64 -10.65
CA PHE A 77 10.98 -8.56 -11.52
C PHE A 77 12.33 -7.98 -11.92
N PRO A 78 13.32 -8.84 -12.24
CA PRO A 78 14.62 -8.39 -12.70
C PRO A 78 14.51 -7.50 -13.94
N ASN A 79 15.36 -6.47 -13.98
CA ASN A 79 15.43 -5.47 -15.06
C ASN A 79 14.12 -4.68 -15.23
N GLU A 80 13.39 -4.44 -14.13
CA GLU A 80 12.16 -3.63 -14.11
C GLU A 80 11.08 -4.15 -15.07
N ARG A 81 11.11 -5.46 -15.36
CA ARG A 81 10.13 -6.10 -16.24
C ARG A 81 8.76 -6.20 -15.56
N VAL A 82 7.72 -6.27 -16.37
CA VAL A 82 6.32 -6.28 -15.91
C VAL A 82 5.50 -7.39 -16.56
N LEU A 83 4.43 -7.80 -15.90
CA LEU A 83 3.46 -8.77 -16.46
C LEU A 83 2.44 -8.11 -17.39
N SER A 84 2.21 -6.80 -17.24
CA SER A 84 1.28 -6.01 -18.05
C SER A 84 1.89 -4.63 -18.26
N VAL A 85 1.77 -4.12 -19.48
CA VAL A 85 2.40 -2.87 -19.92
C VAL A 85 1.36 -1.96 -20.53
N SER A 86 1.50 -0.64 -20.33
CA SER A 86 0.66 0.33 -21.00
C SER A 86 1.36 0.87 -22.24
N TYR A 87 0.69 0.83 -23.38
CA TYR A 87 1.20 1.48 -24.59
C TYR A 87 0.93 2.99 -24.55
N ARG A 88 2.01 3.77 -24.64
CA ARG A 88 1.96 5.23 -24.67
C ARG A 88 1.69 5.68 -26.10
N ILE A 89 0.41 5.77 -26.44
CA ILE A 89 -0.07 6.23 -27.74
C ILE A 89 -0.34 7.74 -27.65
N ALA A 90 -0.11 8.47 -28.75
CA ALA A 90 -0.47 9.88 -28.85
C ALA A 90 -1.95 10.11 -28.49
N GLY A 91 -2.24 11.11 -27.65
CA GLY A 91 -3.58 11.41 -27.17
C GLY A 91 -3.57 12.31 -25.93
N VAL A 92 -4.59 12.16 -25.09
CA VAL A 92 -4.85 13.06 -23.92
C VAL A 92 -3.68 13.15 -22.95
N ASN A 93 -2.90 12.07 -22.81
CA ASN A 93 -1.79 11.99 -21.84
C ASN A 93 -0.40 12.07 -22.47
N TYR A 94 -0.28 11.87 -23.79
CA TYR A 94 1.01 11.85 -24.50
C TYR A 94 0.91 12.64 -25.80
N GLY A 95 1.79 13.63 -26.00
CA GLY A 95 1.84 14.39 -27.26
C GLY A 95 2.39 13.61 -28.46
N LYS A 96 2.93 12.42 -28.24
CA LYS A 96 3.47 11.53 -29.27
C LYS A 96 3.39 10.07 -28.83
N THR A 97 3.38 9.16 -29.80
CA THR A 97 3.49 7.73 -29.54
C THR A 97 4.92 7.39 -29.12
N ALA A 98 5.07 6.70 -27.99
CA ALA A 98 6.36 6.33 -27.39
C ALA A 98 6.46 4.82 -27.08
N GLY A 99 5.51 4.02 -27.55
CA GLY A 99 5.51 2.56 -27.35
C GLY A 99 5.25 2.15 -25.90
N PRO A 100 5.65 0.95 -25.48
CA PRO A 100 5.45 0.47 -24.11
C PRO A 100 6.17 1.35 -23.08
N ASP A 101 5.64 1.42 -21.86
CA ASP A 101 6.25 2.12 -20.73
C ASP A 101 7.28 1.29 -19.94
N ALA A 102 7.23 -0.03 -20.09
CA ALA A 102 8.21 -0.98 -19.52
C ALA A 102 8.41 -2.20 -20.44
N GLN A 103 9.40 -3.03 -20.15
CA GLN A 103 9.60 -4.28 -20.89
C GLN A 103 8.74 -5.40 -20.30
N LEU A 104 8.00 -6.12 -21.15
CA LEU A 104 7.22 -7.29 -20.72
C LEU A 104 8.15 -8.46 -20.34
N LEU A 105 7.71 -9.26 -19.37
CA LEU A 105 8.28 -10.58 -19.14
C LEU A 105 8.00 -11.48 -20.35
N ASP A 106 9.04 -12.13 -20.84
CA ASP A 106 8.94 -13.13 -21.90
C ASP A 106 8.70 -14.53 -21.31
N GLU A 107 8.13 -15.45 -22.10
CA GLU A 107 7.83 -16.83 -21.65
C GLU A 107 9.08 -17.59 -21.19
N ASN A 108 10.24 -17.31 -21.79
CA ASN A 108 11.52 -17.94 -21.44
C ASN A 108 12.07 -17.41 -20.09
N SER A 109 11.57 -16.27 -19.62
CA SER A 109 11.95 -15.62 -18.36
C SER A 109 11.01 -15.95 -17.21
N LEU A 110 9.91 -16.66 -17.49
CA LEU A 110 9.01 -17.20 -16.47
C LEU A 110 9.65 -18.43 -15.82
N TYR A 111 10.66 -18.21 -14.98
CA TYR A 111 11.11 -19.26 -14.08
C TYR A 111 9.93 -19.66 -13.17
N TYR A 112 9.66 -20.96 -13.04
CA TYR A 112 8.56 -21.55 -12.24
C TYR A 112 8.41 -20.94 -10.83
N ASN A 113 9.49 -20.40 -10.25
CA ASN A 113 9.48 -19.78 -8.93
C ASN A 113 8.85 -18.37 -8.89
N PHE A 114 8.73 -17.65 -10.01
CA PHE A 114 8.21 -16.26 -10.02
C PHE A 114 6.70 -16.17 -9.81
N LEU A 115 5.95 -17.19 -10.23
CA LEU A 115 4.50 -17.25 -10.06
C LEU A 115 4.08 -17.84 -8.70
N LYS A 116 5.04 -18.39 -7.94
CA LYS A 116 4.76 -18.96 -6.61
C LYS A 116 4.68 -17.86 -5.56
N MET A 117 3.46 -17.43 -5.26
CA MET A 117 3.17 -16.54 -4.13
C MET A 117 3.63 -17.18 -2.82
N GLN A 118 4.39 -16.42 -2.05
CA GLN A 118 4.67 -16.73 -0.65
C GLN A 118 3.44 -16.35 0.20
N PRO A 119 3.28 -16.93 1.40
CA PRO A 119 2.30 -16.45 2.37
C PRO A 119 2.46 -14.94 2.59
N LEU A 120 1.35 -14.22 2.76
CA LEU A 120 1.35 -12.76 2.96
C LEU A 120 2.23 -12.32 4.14
N SER A 121 2.31 -13.15 5.19
CA SER A 121 3.15 -12.94 6.37
C SER A 121 4.65 -12.84 6.05
N ASN A 122 5.09 -13.38 4.93
CA ASN A 122 6.49 -13.42 4.52
C ASN A 122 6.83 -12.30 3.52
N LEU A 123 5.83 -11.53 3.07
CA LEU A 123 6.04 -10.44 2.14
C LEU A 123 6.48 -9.18 2.91
N LYS A 124 7.50 -8.51 2.37
CA LYS A 124 7.87 -7.17 2.85
C LYS A 124 6.72 -6.21 2.60
N SER A 125 6.41 -5.41 3.62
CA SER A 125 5.36 -4.39 3.56
C SER A 125 5.98 -3.01 3.60
N TYR A 126 5.42 -2.06 2.86
CA TYR A 126 5.91 -0.69 2.79
C TYR A 126 4.77 0.30 2.99
N ASP A 127 4.98 1.29 3.86
CA ASP A 127 4.02 2.37 4.09
C ASP A 127 3.97 3.35 2.91
N PHE A 128 3.10 4.36 2.97
CA PHE A 128 2.98 5.37 1.90
C PHE A 128 4.28 6.12 1.55
N CYS A 129 5.26 6.19 2.47
CA CYS A 129 6.59 6.78 2.26
C CYS A 129 7.62 5.78 1.74
N PHE A 130 7.19 4.56 1.40
CA PHE A 130 8.06 3.46 1.00
C PHE A 130 9.05 3.03 2.08
N ARG A 131 8.68 3.18 3.36
CA ARG A 131 9.44 2.66 4.51
C ARG A 131 8.94 1.26 4.85
N GLU A 132 9.85 0.34 5.11
CA GLU A 132 9.50 -1.04 5.46
C GLU A 132 8.72 -1.07 6.79
N VAL A 133 7.56 -1.73 6.78
CA VAL A 133 6.64 -1.90 7.91
C VAL A 133 6.74 -3.34 8.40
N PHE A 134 6.83 -3.49 9.72
CA PHE A 134 6.88 -4.79 10.39
C PHE A 134 5.57 -5.05 11.15
N PRO A 135 4.50 -5.54 10.47
CA PRO A 135 3.23 -5.79 11.14
C PRO A 135 3.38 -6.90 12.19
N GLY A 136 2.86 -6.65 13.39
CA GLY A 136 2.70 -7.69 14.42
C GLY A 136 3.98 -8.22 15.08
N LYS A 137 5.09 -7.46 15.06
CA LYS A 137 6.27 -7.84 15.86
C LYS A 137 5.97 -7.69 17.36
N VAL A 138 5.74 -8.82 18.02
CA VAL A 138 5.77 -8.91 19.48
C VAL A 138 7.23 -9.06 19.87
N VAL A 139 7.76 -8.05 20.56
CA VAL A 139 9.12 -8.05 21.08
C VAL A 139 9.07 -8.57 22.51
N TRP A 140 9.84 -9.61 22.81
CA TRP A 140 9.80 -10.28 24.12
C TRP A 140 10.87 -9.79 25.09
N ASN A 141 11.90 -9.09 24.60
CA ASN A 141 13.00 -8.56 25.40
C ASN A 141 13.38 -7.12 24.98
N ALA A 142 14.01 -6.37 25.88
CA ALA A 142 14.36 -4.97 25.66
C ALA A 142 15.42 -4.79 24.55
N ASP A 143 16.30 -5.78 24.37
CA ASP A 143 17.40 -5.72 23.39
C ASP A 143 16.89 -5.75 21.95
N GLU A 144 15.83 -6.53 21.67
CA GLU A 144 15.15 -6.53 20.38
C GLU A 144 14.33 -5.25 20.13
N LEU A 145 13.89 -4.57 21.19
CA LEU A 145 13.20 -3.27 21.09
C LEU A 145 14.15 -2.22 20.48
N SER A 146 15.43 -2.25 20.84
CA SER A 146 16.51 -1.42 20.26
C SER A 146 16.56 -1.49 18.74
N SER A 147 16.29 -2.67 18.17
CA SER A 147 16.35 -2.90 16.72
C SER A 147 15.17 -2.28 15.95
N ILE A 148 14.05 -2.02 16.63
CA ILE A 148 12.84 -1.41 16.04
C ILE A 148 12.69 0.08 16.37
N PHE A 149 13.44 0.60 17.35
CA PHE A 149 13.45 2.02 17.71
C PHE A 149 13.75 2.98 16.54
N PRO A 150 14.72 2.70 15.65
CA PRO A 150 15.00 3.59 14.51
C PRO A 150 13.81 3.74 13.55
N SER A 151 12.99 2.68 13.41
CA SER A 151 11.75 2.71 12.63
C SER A 151 10.60 3.40 13.38
N LEU A 152 10.56 3.29 14.71
CA LEU A 152 9.53 3.90 15.57
C LEU A 152 9.72 5.42 15.75
N GLN A 153 10.96 5.91 15.80
CA GLN A 153 11.29 7.35 15.93
C GLN A 153 10.73 8.24 14.80
N LYS A 154 10.27 7.65 13.69
CA LYS A 154 9.67 8.37 12.55
C LYS A 154 8.14 8.40 12.58
N GLN A 155 7.49 7.83 13.59
CA GLN A 155 6.03 7.89 13.77
C GLN A 155 5.68 8.76 14.99
N GLU A 156 4.79 9.74 14.80
CA GLU A 156 4.46 10.78 15.79
C GLU A 156 3.72 10.24 17.03
N THR A 157 3.21 9.01 17.00
CA THR A 157 2.53 8.40 18.14
C THR A 157 2.97 6.95 18.30
N ILE A 158 3.66 6.67 19.40
CA ILE A 158 4.06 5.32 19.81
C ILE A 158 3.16 4.91 20.97
N LEU A 159 2.34 3.88 20.77
CA LEU A 159 1.55 3.28 21.85
C LEU A 159 2.35 2.12 22.46
N LEU A 160 3.02 2.39 23.58
CA LEU A 160 3.66 1.35 24.38
C LEU A 160 2.65 0.79 25.38
N VAL A 161 2.24 -0.47 25.20
CA VAL A 161 1.32 -1.15 26.14
C VAL A 161 2.11 -2.21 26.90
N SER A 162 2.34 -1.97 28.20
CA SER A 162 2.91 -2.98 29.11
C SER A 162 1.81 -3.94 29.55
N LEU A 163 2.05 -5.24 29.38
CA LEU A 163 1.13 -6.32 29.77
C LEU A 163 1.61 -7.08 31.02
N PHE A 164 2.64 -6.56 31.70
CA PHE A 164 3.22 -7.19 32.87
C PHE A 164 2.21 -7.27 34.02
N GLY A 165 2.04 -8.47 34.59
CA GLY A 165 1.10 -8.72 35.69
C GLY A 165 -0.37 -8.93 35.29
N LEU A 166 -0.70 -8.93 33.99
CA LEU A 166 -2.04 -9.26 33.50
C LEU A 166 -2.22 -10.76 33.30
N SER A 167 -3.45 -11.25 33.46
CA SER A 167 -3.77 -12.67 33.20
C SER A 167 -3.73 -13.00 31.71
N GLU A 168 -3.38 -14.25 31.38
CA GLU A 168 -3.24 -14.70 29.99
C GLU A 168 -4.51 -14.47 29.15
N ALA A 169 -5.70 -14.61 29.74
CA ALA A 169 -6.97 -14.37 29.09
C ALA A 169 -7.15 -12.90 28.65
N VAL A 170 -6.72 -11.96 29.50
CA VAL A 170 -6.78 -10.52 29.21
C VAL A 170 -5.76 -10.15 28.12
N ILE A 171 -4.56 -10.73 28.16
CA ILE A 171 -3.53 -10.55 27.14
C ILE A 171 -4.04 -11.05 25.78
N ARG A 172 -4.61 -12.26 25.73
CA ARG A 172 -5.17 -12.84 24.51
C ARG A 172 -6.32 -12.00 23.95
N ASN A 173 -7.25 -11.57 24.79
CA ASN A 173 -8.35 -10.70 24.37
C ASN A 173 -7.84 -9.37 23.81
N LEU A 174 -6.88 -8.72 24.47
CA LEU A 174 -6.31 -7.46 24.00
C LEU A 174 -5.63 -7.65 22.64
N LEU A 175 -4.82 -8.70 22.48
CA LEU A 175 -4.17 -9.02 21.21
C LEU A 175 -5.19 -9.36 20.10
N CYS A 176 -6.33 -9.98 20.44
CA CYS A 176 -7.42 -10.20 19.49
C CYS A 176 -8.07 -8.89 19.03
N HIS A 177 -8.24 -7.90 19.92
CA HIS A 177 -8.79 -6.59 19.56
C HIS A 177 -7.80 -5.73 18.75
N LEU A 178 -6.49 -5.89 18.97
CA LEU A 178 -5.44 -5.19 18.23
C LEU A 178 -5.15 -5.81 16.85
N ARG A 179 -5.62 -7.03 16.60
CA ARG A 179 -5.52 -7.73 15.30
C ARG A 179 -6.72 -7.44 14.37
N GLY A 180 -7.66 -6.60 14.81
CA GLY A 180 -8.87 -6.21 14.05
C GLY A 180 -8.57 -5.29 12.88
#